data_AF-A0A150P2P9-F1
#
_entry.id   AF-A0A150P2P9-F1
#
_cell.length_a   1.000
_cell.length_b   1.000
_cell.length_c   1.000
_cell.angle_alpha   90.00
_cell.angle_beta   90.00
_cell.angle_gamma   90.00
#
_symmetry.space_group_name_H-M   'P 1'
#
loop_
_entity.id
_entity.type
_entity.pdbx_description
1 polymer ?
#
loop_
_entity_poly.entity_id
_entity_poly.type
_entity_poly.pdbx_seq_one_letter_code
_entity_poly.pdbx_strand_id
1 'polypeptide(L)'
;MPIVSNLGFARSDLRVAYRGGVLPQIVGIDVSLSGADPESIAPIVIEGLVDQINAGGAGGAEFPPELGEAQVLSGPMEIDEPEATGPDYHWDLQVRAVSPRFVRNIVESMTSASAVVKVQSMRVTGSLPLDEGPLSVRDAQVRAWLDDPTAYLGAWPELGFPVHHVASPRGVTLRVRLAGELTDEHYDSLTRLLDTWGSVVQFYANLGGTEMGAMQPDAHLGRTKREFRAGKLFFDHTYAPTRDVLVNLLSRFHRVEAPIEQVEIGMS
;
A
#
# COMPACT_ATOMS: atom_id res chain seq x y z
N MET A 1 -15.21 0.79 18.57
CA MET A 1 -15.14 -0.44 17.77
C MET A 1 -14.05 -0.21 16.74
N PRO A 2 -13.30 -1.24 16.28
CA PRO A 2 -12.35 -1.00 15.21
C PRO A 2 -13.16 -0.49 14.02
N ILE A 3 -12.60 0.48 13.32
CA ILE A 3 -13.24 1.11 12.17
C ILE A 3 -13.60 0.03 11.14
N VAL A 4 -12.66 -0.89 10.90
CA VAL A 4 -12.83 -2.07 10.07
C VAL A 4 -13.42 -3.25 10.86
N SER A 5 -14.56 -3.79 10.41
CA SER A 5 -15.34 -4.82 11.09
C SER A 5 -14.65 -6.19 11.23
N ASN A 6 -13.63 -6.47 10.39
CA ASN A 6 -12.91 -7.75 10.36
C ASN A 6 -11.58 -7.75 11.14
N LEU A 7 -11.24 -6.65 11.83
CA LEU A 7 -10.03 -6.52 12.66
C LEU A 7 -10.24 -6.95 14.13
N GLY A 8 -11.06 -7.98 14.38
CA GLY A 8 -11.29 -8.50 15.73
C GLY A 8 -9.98 -8.90 16.43
N PHE A 9 -9.10 -9.58 15.69
CA PHE A 9 -7.78 -10.00 16.19
C PHE A 9 -6.86 -8.82 16.53
N ALA A 10 -7.01 -7.67 15.86
CA ALA A 10 -6.14 -6.51 16.09
C ALA A 10 -6.23 -6.00 17.54
N ARG A 11 -7.32 -6.32 18.25
CA ARG A 11 -7.57 -5.92 19.63
C ARG A 11 -7.00 -6.87 20.67
N SER A 12 -6.79 -8.14 20.35
CA SER A 12 -6.34 -9.15 21.32
C SER A 12 -4.98 -9.73 20.93
N ASP A 13 -4.79 -10.05 19.65
CA ASP A 13 -3.77 -10.98 19.19
C ASP A 13 -2.89 -10.43 18.05
N LEU A 14 -2.87 -9.10 17.87
CA LEU A 14 -1.86 -8.41 17.06
C LEU A 14 -0.61 -8.10 17.89
N ARG A 15 0.55 -8.54 17.39
CA ARG A 15 1.88 -8.22 17.93
C ARG A 15 2.73 -7.52 16.88
N VAL A 16 3.27 -6.36 17.21
CA VAL A 16 4.14 -5.60 16.30
C VAL A 16 5.41 -5.19 17.03
N ALA A 17 6.54 -5.39 16.37
CA ALA A 17 7.84 -4.86 16.76
C ALA A 17 8.59 -4.52 15.48
N TYR A 18 8.41 -3.31 14.97
CA TYR A 18 8.98 -2.88 13.69
C TYR A 18 9.71 -1.55 13.82
N ARG A 19 10.82 -1.41 13.10
CA ARG A 19 11.52 -0.14 12.97
C ARG A 19 11.81 0.17 11.51
N GLY A 20 11.34 1.30 11.01
CA GLY A 20 11.69 1.79 9.67
C GLY A 20 13.17 2.17 9.60
N GLY A 21 13.82 1.93 8.46
CA GLY A 21 15.22 2.29 8.26
C GLY A 21 15.67 2.24 6.81
N VAL A 22 16.68 3.02 6.48
CA VAL A 22 17.29 3.06 5.13
C VAL A 22 18.22 1.88 4.85
N LEU A 23 18.55 1.07 5.86
CA LEU A 23 19.31 -0.15 5.71
C LEU A 23 18.35 -1.34 5.53
N PRO A 24 18.71 -2.34 4.70
CA PRO A 24 17.91 -3.56 4.58
C PRO A 24 17.74 -4.25 5.93
N GLN A 25 16.55 -4.81 6.17
CA GLN A 25 16.21 -5.61 7.33
C GLN A 25 15.30 -6.76 6.94
N ILE A 26 15.23 -7.79 7.77
CA ILE A 26 14.25 -8.88 7.60
C ILE A 26 13.02 -8.55 8.43
N VAL A 27 11.84 -8.65 7.83
CA VAL A 27 10.54 -8.53 8.48
C VAL A 27 9.84 -9.87 8.37
N GLY A 28 9.63 -10.51 9.52
CA GLY A 28 8.78 -11.69 9.65
C GLY A 28 7.31 -11.29 9.78
N ILE A 29 6.45 -11.92 8.98
CA ILE A 29 5.00 -11.77 9.02
C ILE A 29 4.40 -13.15 9.33
N ASP A 30 3.89 -13.33 10.54
CA ASP A 30 3.13 -14.53 10.93
C ASP A 30 1.63 -14.23 10.89
N VAL A 31 0.84 -15.11 10.29
CA VAL A 31 -0.62 -15.03 10.27
C VAL A 31 -1.22 -16.39 10.63
N SER A 32 -2.14 -16.40 11.60
CA SER A 32 -2.94 -17.58 11.92
C SER A 32 -4.40 -17.32 11.60
N LEU A 33 -5.02 -18.24 10.87
CA LEU A 33 -6.42 -18.27 10.48
C LEU A 33 -7.22 -19.19 11.42
N SER A 34 -8.55 -19.05 11.41
CA SER A 34 -9.43 -19.91 12.20
C SER A 34 -9.52 -21.37 11.71
N GLY A 35 -8.93 -21.68 10.56
CA GLY A 35 -8.90 -22.99 9.93
C GLY A 35 -8.11 -22.94 8.62
N ALA A 36 -7.89 -24.11 8.03
CA ALA A 36 -7.29 -24.21 6.70
C ALA A 36 -8.20 -23.55 5.64
N ASP A 37 -7.59 -22.96 4.62
CA ASP A 37 -8.29 -22.30 3.52
C ASP A 37 -7.73 -22.74 2.16
N PRO A 38 -8.45 -23.60 1.42
CA PRO A 38 -8.03 -24.00 0.09
C PRO A 38 -8.15 -22.89 -0.97
N GLU A 39 -8.82 -21.77 -0.64
CA GLU A 39 -8.99 -20.61 -1.53
C GLU A 39 -8.22 -19.38 -1.00
N SER A 40 -7.15 -19.60 -0.23
CA SER A 40 -6.33 -18.53 0.33
C SER A 40 -5.73 -17.66 -0.76
N ILE A 41 -5.89 -16.34 -0.61
CA ILE A 41 -5.25 -15.35 -1.48
C ILE A 41 -4.08 -14.66 -0.79
N ALA A 42 -3.63 -15.18 0.35
CA ALA A 42 -2.52 -14.63 1.11
C ALA A 42 -1.23 -14.43 0.27
N PRO A 43 -0.84 -15.36 -0.63
CA PRO A 43 0.31 -15.13 -1.52
C PRO A 43 0.14 -13.90 -2.43
N ILE A 44 -1.05 -13.71 -3.01
CA ILE A 44 -1.38 -12.54 -3.85
C ILE A 44 -1.28 -11.25 -3.02
N VAL A 45 -1.76 -11.28 -1.77
CA VAL A 45 -1.69 -10.12 -0.88
C VAL A 45 -0.24 -9.74 -0.58
N ILE A 46 0.61 -10.73 -0.27
CA ILE A 46 2.04 -10.48 -0.01
C ILE A 46 2.76 -9.97 -1.25
N GLU A 47 2.52 -10.56 -2.41
CA GLU A 47 3.04 -10.08 -3.70
C GLU A 47 2.63 -8.61 -3.93
N GLY A 48 1.36 -8.30 -3.73
CA GLY A 48 0.84 -6.93 -3.83
C GLY A 48 1.52 -5.96 -2.85
N LEU A 49 1.82 -6.37 -1.62
CA LEU A 49 2.55 -5.54 -0.65
C LEU A 49 4.01 -5.30 -1.09
N VAL A 50 4.67 -6.31 -1.66
CA VAL A 50 6.03 -6.20 -2.20
C VAL A 50 6.06 -5.24 -3.38
N ASP A 51 5.12 -5.38 -4.32
CA ASP A 51 4.97 -4.48 -5.47
C ASP A 51 4.74 -3.03 -5.04
N GLN A 52 3.90 -2.81 -4.02
CA GLN A 52 3.68 -1.49 -3.46
C GLN A 52 4.95 -0.85 -2.90
N ILE A 53 5.78 -1.62 -2.20
CA ILE A 53 7.05 -1.12 -1.67
C ILE A 53 7.99 -0.76 -2.82
N ASN A 54 8.16 -1.68 -3.78
CA ASN A 54 9.06 -1.51 -4.93
C ASN A 54 8.63 -0.38 -5.88
N ALA A 55 7.33 -0.09 -5.95
CA ALA A 55 6.78 1.04 -6.70
C ALA A 55 6.91 2.38 -5.94
N GLY A 56 7.39 2.38 -4.69
CA GLY A 56 7.62 3.58 -3.88
C GLY A 56 6.42 4.02 -3.04
N GLY A 57 5.37 3.19 -2.93
CA GLY A 57 4.17 3.51 -2.17
C GLY A 57 4.35 3.45 -0.65
N ALA A 58 5.42 2.79 -0.18
CA ALA A 58 5.63 2.48 1.23
C ALA A 58 6.59 3.42 1.99
N GLY A 59 7.34 4.27 1.28
CA GLY A 59 8.32 5.18 1.91
C GLY A 59 7.68 6.34 2.66
N GLY A 60 6.57 6.87 2.14
CA GLY A 60 5.78 7.89 2.81
C GLY A 60 6.51 9.23 2.97
N ALA A 61 6.23 9.91 4.07
CA ALA A 61 6.92 11.15 4.44
C ALA A 61 8.31 10.88 5.06
N GLU A 62 8.57 9.64 5.48
CA GLU A 62 9.76 9.26 6.23
C GLU A 62 10.94 8.87 5.35
N PHE A 63 10.68 8.28 4.17
CA PHE A 63 11.72 7.79 3.27
C PHE A 63 11.47 8.17 1.81
N PRO A 64 12.53 8.52 1.05
CA PRO A 64 12.42 8.75 -0.39
C PRO A 64 11.80 7.54 -1.12
N PRO A 65 10.75 7.72 -1.93
CA PRO A 65 10.07 6.63 -2.63
C PRO A 65 10.98 5.75 -3.51
N GLU A 66 12.06 6.30 -4.05
CA GLU A 66 13.05 5.58 -4.86
C GLU A 66 13.95 4.62 -4.08
N LEU A 67 14.00 4.74 -2.75
CA LEU A 67 14.79 3.84 -1.89
C LEU A 67 13.99 2.63 -1.40
N GLY A 68 12.66 2.65 -1.59
CA GLY A 68 11.78 1.56 -1.20
C GLY A 68 12.11 0.29 -1.97
N GLU A 69 12.42 -0.77 -1.23
CA GLU A 69 12.77 -2.07 -1.80
C GLU A 69 12.22 -3.18 -0.92
N ALA A 70 11.65 -4.21 -1.54
CA ALA A 70 11.17 -5.40 -0.88
C ALA A 70 11.41 -6.65 -1.74
N GLN A 71 11.73 -7.75 -1.05
CA GLN A 71 11.86 -9.08 -1.65
C GLN A 71 11.37 -10.13 -0.65
N VAL A 72 10.64 -11.13 -1.14
CA VAL A 72 10.30 -12.32 -0.36
C VAL A 72 11.52 -13.24 -0.28
N LEU A 73 11.96 -13.57 0.94
CA LEU A 73 13.04 -14.52 1.20
C LEU A 73 12.51 -15.94 1.44
N SER A 74 11.37 -16.05 2.11
CA SER A 74 10.73 -17.32 2.46
C SER A 74 9.22 -17.13 2.64
N GLY A 75 8.47 -18.23 2.54
CA GLY A 75 7.01 -18.28 2.71
C GLY A 75 6.28 -18.76 1.45
N PRO A 76 4.99 -19.11 1.56
CA PRO A 76 4.22 -19.60 0.42
C PRO A 76 3.94 -18.47 -0.58
N MET A 77 4.28 -18.70 -1.84
CA MET A 77 4.14 -17.69 -2.91
C MET A 77 3.23 -18.15 -4.05
N GLU A 78 2.87 -19.44 -4.10
CA GLU A 78 1.91 -19.98 -5.07
C GLU A 78 0.68 -20.50 -4.34
N ILE A 79 -0.52 -20.25 -4.90
CA ILE A 79 -1.80 -20.65 -4.27
C ILE A 79 -1.92 -22.18 -4.16
N ASP A 80 -1.31 -22.90 -5.09
CA ASP A 80 -1.36 -24.36 -5.16
C ASP A 80 -0.33 -25.05 -4.24
N GLU A 81 0.51 -24.30 -3.52
CA GLU A 81 1.44 -24.85 -2.54
C GLU A 81 0.68 -25.42 -1.33
N PRO A 82 1.03 -26.62 -0.84
CA PRO A 82 0.40 -27.18 0.36
C PRO A 82 0.44 -26.23 1.56
N GLU A 83 1.56 -25.51 1.72
CA GLU A 83 1.78 -24.50 2.75
C GLU A 83 0.87 -23.27 2.58
N ALA A 84 0.39 -22.97 1.37
CA ALA A 84 -0.54 -21.87 1.10
C ALA A 84 -1.99 -22.18 1.51
N THR A 85 -2.33 -23.45 1.73
CA THR A 85 -3.68 -23.88 2.14
C THR A 85 -3.86 -24.11 3.64
N GLY A 86 -2.77 -24.05 4.40
CA GLY A 86 -2.74 -24.28 5.84
C GLY A 86 -3.41 -23.17 6.66
N PRO A 87 -3.67 -23.41 7.95
CA PRO A 87 -4.22 -22.39 8.86
C PRO A 87 -3.18 -21.37 9.31
N ASP A 88 -1.90 -21.62 9.10
CA ASP A 88 -0.80 -20.80 9.60
C ASP A 88 0.17 -20.48 8.47
N TYR A 89 0.53 -19.20 8.36
CA TYR A 89 1.47 -18.70 7.37
C TYR A 89 2.60 -17.93 8.01
N HIS A 90 3.76 -18.03 7.38
CA HIS A 90 4.94 -17.28 7.74
C HIS A 90 5.65 -16.80 6.47
N TRP A 91 5.97 -15.51 6.42
CA TRP A 91 6.84 -14.94 5.40
C TRP A 91 8.00 -14.19 6.03
N ASP A 92 9.20 -14.37 5.48
CA ASP A 92 10.32 -13.46 5.70
C ASP A 92 10.47 -12.54 4.49
N LEU A 93 10.34 -11.23 4.72
CA LEU A 93 10.57 -10.20 3.72
C LEU A 93 11.86 -9.46 4.01
N GLN A 94 12.77 -9.37 3.04
CA GLN A 94 13.80 -8.34 3.09
C GLN A 94 13.17 -7.01 2.67
N VAL A 95 13.25 -5.98 3.51
CA VAL A 95 12.72 -4.65 3.19
C VAL A 95 13.73 -3.55 3.50
N ARG A 96 13.60 -2.43 2.79
CA ARG A 96 14.40 -1.22 2.98
C ARG A 96 13.54 0.02 2.77
N ALA A 97 13.77 1.06 3.57
CA ALA A 97 13.14 2.37 3.44
C ALA A 97 11.60 2.32 3.44
N VAL A 98 11.04 1.43 4.25
CA VAL A 98 9.59 1.28 4.46
C VAL A 98 9.17 2.05 5.71
N SER A 99 8.18 2.92 5.56
CA SER A 99 7.64 3.73 6.66
C SER A 99 7.00 2.82 7.72
N PRO A 100 7.14 3.15 9.02
CA PRO A 100 6.45 2.43 10.08
C PRO A 100 4.92 2.41 9.89
N ARG A 101 4.36 3.45 9.26
CA ARG A 101 2.92 3.50 8.96
C ARG A 101 2.49 2.47 7.91
N PHE A 102 3.41 1.97 7.08
CA PHE A 102 3.09 0.91 6.13
C PHE A 102 2.71 -0.41 6.84
N VAL A 103 3.13 -0.61 8.10
CA VAL A 103 2.70 -1.78 8.90
C VAL A 103 1.18 -1.82 9.05
N ARG A 104 0.51 -0.66 9.06
CA ARG A 104 -0.95 -0.60 9.01
C ARG A 104 -1.49 -1.25 7.74
N ASN A 105 -0.94 -0.91 6.56
CA ASN A 105 -1.34 -1.50 5.29
C ASN A 105 -1.13 -3.02 5.31
N ILE A 106 0.00 -3.50 5.86
CA ILE A 106 0.24 -4.94 6.00
C ILE A 106 -0.89 -5.60 6.81
N VAL A 107 -1.26 -5.01 7.96
CA VAL A 107 -2.33 -5.55 8.82
C VAL A 107 -3.69 -5.50 8.12
N GLU A 108 -4.04 -4.38 7.48
CA GLU A 108 -5.31 -4.22 6.77
C GLU A 108 -5.41 -5.12 5.53
N SER A 109 -4.35 -5.26 4.73
CA SER A 109 -4.37 -6.12 3.55
C SER A 109 -4.48 -7.60 3.92
N MET A 110 -3.80 -8.03 4.99
CA MET A 110 -3.85 -9.44 5.44
C MET A 110 -5.19 -9.84 6.06
N THR A 111 -6.10 -8.91 6.39
CA THR A 111 -7.49 -9.31 6.73
C THR A 111 -8.17 -10.01 5.56
N SER A 112 -7.78 -9.65 4.34
CA SER A 112 -8.30 -10.20 3.10
C SER A 112 -7.54 -11.43 2.63
N ALA A 113 -6.58 -11.93 3.40
CA ALA A 113 -5.82 -13.14 3.07
C ALA A 113 -6.72 -14.37 2.84
N SER A 114 -7.95 -14.35 3.38
CA SER A 114 -8.97 -15.35 3.16
C SER A 114 -10.35 -14.71 2.96
N ALA A 115 -11.12 -15.25 2.01
CA ALA A 115 -12.53 -14.91 1.83
C ALA A 115 -13.48 -15.71 2.74
N VAL A 116 -13.00 -16.82 3.31
CA VAL A 116 -13.83 -17.85 3.96
C VAL A 116 -13.58 -17.94 5.46
N VAL A 117 -12.32 -17.83 5.88
CA VAL A 117 -11.89 -17.95 7.27
C VAL A 117 -11.32 -16.64 7.79
N LYS A 118 -11.39 -16.44 9.10
CA LYS A 118 -10.97 -15.18 9.71
C LYS A 118 -9.53 -15.28 10.21
N VAL A 119 -8.79 -14.18 10.09
CA VAL A 119 -7.53 -14.01 10.80
C VAL A 119 -7.79 -13.97 12.31
N GLN A 120 -7.11 -14.85 13.05
CA GLN A 120 -7.18 -14.96 14.51
C GLN A 120 -6.02 -14.29 15.21
N SER A 121 -4.82 -14.32 14.62
CA SER A 121 -3.65 -13.65 15.18
C SER A 121 -2.69 -13.22 14.08
N MET A 122 -1.90 -12.18 14.38
CA MET A 122 -0.89 -11.68 13.45
C MET A 122 0.33 -11.16 14.20
N ARG A 123 1.51 -11.43 13.68
CA ARG A 123 2.76 -10.87 14.18
C ARG A 123 3.56 -10.24 13.04
N VAL A 124 4.04 -9.01 13.25
CA VAL A 124 4.97 -8.33 12.34
C VAL A 124 6.22 -7.94 13.11
N THR A 125 7.36 -8.56 12.80
CA THR A 125 8.62 -8.36 13.54
C THR A 125 9.76 -8.00 12.59
N GLY A 126 10.33 -6.81 12.73
CA GLY A 126 11.55 -6.40 12.03
C GLY A 126 12.82 -6.78 12.79
N SER A 127 13.90 -7.05 12.05
CA SER A 127 15.20 -7.42 12.62
C SER A 127 15.99 -6.23 13.19
N LEU A 128 15.58 -4.99 12.90
CA LEU A 128 16.23 -3.80 13.46
C LEU A 128 15.86 -3.61 14.94
N PRO A 129 16.82 -3.21 15.80
CA PRO A 129 16.53 -2.96 17.21
C PRO A 129 15.61 -1.75 17.35
N LEU A 130 14.53 -1.92 18.12
CA LEU A 130 13.64 -0.83 18.48
C LEU A 130 14.36 0.21 19.33
N ASP A 131 13.97 1.46 19.15
CA ASP A 131 14.31 2.58 20.02
C ASP A 131 13.05 3.38 20.38
N GLU A 132 13.22 4.50 21.08
CA GLU A 132 12.12 5.40 21.45
C GLU A 132 11.88 6.49 20.39
N GLY A 133 12.43 6.31 19.19
CA GLY A 133 12.29 7.24 18.08
C GLY A 133 11.00 7.04 17.28
N PRO A 134 10.62 8.01 16.43
CA PRO A 134 9.38 7.97 15.64
C PRO A 134 9.37 6.86 14.57
N LEU A 135 10.53 6.27 14.26
CA LEU A 135 10.65 5.16 13.31
C LEU A 135 10.40 3.80 13.95
N SER A 136 10.30 3.70 15.28
CA SER A 136 10.08 2.45 16.01
C SER A 136 8.63 2.36 16.45
N VAL A 137 7.96 1.26 16.12
CA VAL A 137 6.53 1.05 16.39
C VAL A 137 6.25 -0.30 17.03
N ARG A 138 5.27 -0.29 17.92
CA ARG A 138 4.77 -1.47 18.62
C ARG A 138 3.27 -1.61 18.40
N ASP A 139 2.70 -2.69 18.93
CA ASP A 139 1.29 -3.04 18.75
C ASP A 139 0.34 -1.91 19.16
N ALA A 140 0.60 -1.22 20.27
CA ALA A 140 -0.23 -0.12 20.76
C ALA A 140 -0.35 1.03 19.74
N GLN A 141 0.75 1.40 19.07
CA GLN A 141 0.75 2.45 18.05
C GLN A 141 -0.05 2.01 16.82
N VAL A 142 0.16 0.79 16.33
CA VAL A 142 -0.57 0.26 15.16
C VAL A 142 -2.06 0.17 15.44
N ARG A 143 -2.46 -0.29 16.63
CA ARG A 143 -3.87 -0.32 17.06
C ARG A 143 -4.49 1.08 17.08
N ALA A 144 -3.78 2.08 17.58
CA ALA A 144 -4.24 3.46 17.56
C ALA A 144 -4.44 3.98 16.12
N TRP A 145 -3.59 3.58 15.17
CA TRP A 145 -3.78 3.93 13.76
C TRP A 145 -4.96 3.21 13.11
N LEU A 146 -5.19 1.94 13.42
CA LEU A 146 -6.36 1.19 12.92
C LEU A 146 -7.69 1.78 13.41
N ASP A 147 -7.68 2.49 14.55
CA ASP A 147 -8.83 3.22 15.09
C ASP A 147 -8.94 4.67 14.54
N ASP A 148 -8.03 5.13 13.67
CA ASP A 148 -8.03 6.47 13.05
C ASP A 148 -8.05 6.35 11.51
N PRO A 149 -9.12 6.77 10.81
CA PRO A 149 -9.23 6.60 9.35
C PRO A 149 -8.28 7.52 8.56
N THR A 150 -7.58 8.44 9.23
CA THR A 150 -6.61 9.36 8.63
C THR A 150 -5.16 8.96 8.87
N ALA A 151 -4.91 7.98 9.75
CA ALA A 151 -3.58 7.56 10.16
C ALA A 151 -2.88 6.64 9.15
N TYR A 152 -2.79 7.08 7.90
CA TYR A 152 -2.06 6.42 6.81
C TYR A 152 -0.73 7.12 6.54
N LEU A 153 0.01 6.61 5.56
CA LEU A 153 1.26 7.18 5.06
C LEU A 153 1.03 8.61 4.54
N GLY A 154 1.92 9.52 4.90
CA GLY A 154 1.94 10.87 4.33
C GLY A 154 2.63 10.92 2.98
N ALA A 155 2.44 12.01 2.25
CA ALA A 155 3.16 12.29 1.03
C ALA A 155 4.64 12.62 1.30
N TRP A 156 5.52 12.18 0.41
CA TRP A 156 6.94 12.54 0.39
C TRP A 156 7.07 14.07 0.21
N PRO A 157 7.82 14.78 1.05
CA PRO A 157 7.88 16.24 0.99
C PRO A 157 8.63 16.80 -0.23
N GLU A 158 9.57 16.05 -0.81
CA GLU A 158 10.44 16.53 -1.91
C GLU A 158 10.00 15.96 -3.26
N LEU A 159 8.82 16.33 -3.73
CA LEU A 159 8.20 15.76 -4.94
C LEU A 159 9.03 15.98 -6.22
N GLY A 160 9.59 17.19 -6.39
CA GLY A 160 10.33 17.58 -7.60
C GLY A 160 9.46 18.09 -8.75
N PHE A 161 8.13 18.12 -8.59
CA PHE A 161 7.18 18.65 -9.58
C PHE A 161 5.95 19.28 -8.91
N PRO A 162 5.28 20.23 -9.56
CA PRO A 162 4.04 20.82 -9.06
C PRO A 162 2.87 19.83 -9.17
N VAL A 163 2.07 19.77 -8.10
CA VAL A 163 0.82 19.01 -8.02
C VAL A 163 -0.34 20.00 -7.87
N HIS A 164 -1.30 19.96 -8.78
CA HIS A 164 -2.51 20.76 -8.73
C HIS A 164 -3.70 19.90 -8.35
N HIS A 165 -4.46 20.38 -7.36
CA HIS A 165 -5.71 19.74 -6.96
C HIS A 165 -6.87 20.44 -7.65
N VAL A 166 -7.69 19.66 -8.35
CA VAL A 166 -8.91 20.15 -8.98
C VAL A 166 -10.11 19.43 -8.39
N ALA A 167 -11.24 20.12 -8.31
CA ALA A 167 -12.47 19.48 -7.87
C ALA A 167 -12.92 18.49 -8.94
N SER A 168 -13.08 17.22 -8.57
CA SER A 168 -13.74 16.23 -9.42
C SER A 168 -15.13 15.95 -8.83
N PRO A 169 -16.23 16.27 -9.52
CA PRO A 169 -17.56 16.07 -8.96
C PRO A 169 -17.91 14.58 -8.78
N ARG A 170 -17.20 13.66 -9.45
CA ARG A 170 -17.34 12.21 -9.31
C ARG A 170 -16.02 11.49 -9.60
N GLY A 171 -15.59 10.66 -8.66
CA GLY A 171 -14.45 9.77 -8.85
C GLY A 171 -13.10 10.48 -8.84
N VAL A 172 -12.07 9.79 -9.35
CA VAL A 172 -10.70 10.30 -9.41
C VAL A 172 -10.29 10.56 -10.84
N THR A 173 -9.65 11.70 -11.10
CA THR A 173 -8.93 11.96 -12.35
C THR A 173 -7.46 12.19 -12.07
N LEU A 174 -6.61 11.70 -12.96
CA LEU A 174 -5.18 11.93 -12.93
C LEU A 174 -4.75 12.42 -14.31
N ARG A 175 -3.96 13.49 -14.33
CA ARG A 175 -3.24 13.96 -15.52
C ARG A 175 -1.78 14.15 -15.15
N VAL A 176 -0.90 13.46 -15.87
CA VAL A 176 0.55 13.56 -15.72
C VAL A 176 1.12 14.13 -17.00
N ARG A 177 1.79 15.28 -16.93
CA ARG A 177 2.55 15.86 -18.05
C ARG A 177 4.03 15.65 -17.81
N LEU A 178 4.71 15.05 -18.78
CA LEU A 178 6.16 14.84 -18.75
C LEU A 178 6.91 16.04 -19.33
N ALA A 179 8.09 16.34 -18.81
CA ALA A 179 8.98 17.35 -19.37
C ALA A 179 9.47 16.98 -20.78
N GLY A 180 9.54 15.66 -21.06
CA GLY A 180 9.85 15.09 -22.36
C GLY A 180 8.64 14.50 -23.08
N GLU A 181 8.93 13.61 -24.06
CA GLU A 181 7.94 12.81 -24.77
C GLU A 181 7.48 11.62 -23.91
N LEU A 182 6.19 11.29 -24.01
CA LEU A 182 5.59 10.09 -23.44
C LEU A 182 5.81 8.93 -24.41
N THR A 183 6.78 8.09 -24.10
CA THR A 183 7.04 6.83 -24.83
C THR A 183 6.01 5.77 -24.44
N ASP A 184 5.97 4.66 -25.18
CA ASP A 184 5.15 3.51 -24.82
C ASP A 184 5.56 2.92 -23.46
N GLU A 185 6.86 2.86 -23.15
CA GLU A 185 7.37 2.40 -21.85
C GLU A 185 6.88 3.29 -20.69
N HIS A 186 6.93 4.62 -20.85
CA HIS A 186 6.40 5.54 -19.84
C HIS A 186 4.89 5.35 -19.64
N TYR A 187 4.15 5.10 -20.73
CA TYR A 187 2.71 4.87 -20.66
C TYR A 187 2.37 3.58 -19.91
N ASP A 188 3.09 2.50 -20.18
CA ASP A 188 2.91 1.20 -19.52
C ASP A 188 3.27 1.28 -18.03
N SER A 189 4.36 1.99 -17.69
CA SER A 189 4.72 2.25 -16.29
C SER A 189 3.68 3.09 -15.55
N LEU A 190 3.14 4.16 -16.17
CA LEU A 190 2.08 4.96 -15.56
C LEU A 190 0.76 4.18 -15.41
N THR A 191 0.49 3.24 -16.31
CA THR A 191 -0.66 2.33 -16.21
C THR A 191 -0.47 1.38 -15.03
N ARG A 192 0.67 0.68 -14.94
CA ARG A 192 0.99 -0.19 -13.79
C ARG A 192 0.97 0.57 -12.47
N LEU A 193 1.47 1.81 -12.44
CA LEU A 193 1.42 2.68 -11.27
C LEU A 193 -0.02 2.91 -10.79
N LEU A 194 -0.98 3.11 -11.68
CA LEU A 194 -2.39 3.27 -11.33
C LEU A 194 -3.02 1.99 -10.79
N ASP A 195 -2.63 0.84 -11.33
CA ASP A 195 -3.08 -0.46 -10.86
C ASP A 195 -2.54 -0.71 -9.45
N THR A 196 -1.24 -0.48 -9.22
CA THR A 196 -0.63 -0.54 -7.88
C THR A 196 -1.33 0.41 -6.91
N TRP A 197 -1.55 1.67 -7.31
CA TRP A 197 -2.28 2.63 -6.48
C TRP A 197 -3.69 2.14 -6.13
N GLY A 198 -4.44 1.61 -7.10
CA GLY A 198 -5.75 1.02 -6.90
C GLY A 198 -5.74 -0.11 -5.88
N SER A 199 -4.78 -1.03 -6.01
CA SER A 199 -4.58 -2.17 -5.11
C SER A 199 -4.17 -1.77 -3.69
N VAL A 200 -3.53 -0.59 -3.50
CA VAL A 200 -3.25 -0.07 -2.16
C VAL A 200 -4.53 0.45 -1.53
N VAL A 201 -5.24 1.31 -2.26
CA VAL A 201 -6.33 2.10 -1.69
C VAL A 201 -7.62 1.31 -1.53
N GLN A 202 -7.77 0.15 -2.19
CA GLN A 202 -8.92 -0.74 -1.96
C GLN A 202 -9.04 -1.17 -0.49
N PHE A 203 -7.92 -1.24 0.24
CA PHE A 203 -7.90 -1.61 1.66
C PHE A 203 -8.08 -0.41 2.60
N TYR A 204 -8.10 0.81 2.07
CA TYR A 204 -8.25 2.00 2.89
C TYR A 204 -9.70 2.13 3.36
N ALA A 205 -9.87 2.42 4.64
CA ALA A 205 -11.19 2.72 5.21
C ALA A 205 -11.85 3.87 4.43
N ASN A 206 -13.14 3.73 4.13
CA ASN A 206 -13.91 4.84 3.57
C ASN A 206 -14.18 5.93 4.61
N LEU A 207 -14.80 7.04 4.18
CA LEU A 207 -15.13 8.18 5.07
C LEU A 207 -16.07 7.82 6.23
N GLY A 208 -16.86 6.75 6.08
CA GLY A 208 -17.71 6.19 7.14
C GLY A 208 -17.04 5.12 7.99
N GLY A 209 -15.80 4.77 7.66
CA GLY A 209 -15.04 3.72 8.35
C GLY A 209 -15.25 2.30 7.83
N THR A 210 -16.05 2.08 6.79
CA THR A 210 -16.36 0.73 6.29
C THR A 210 -15.31 0.27 5.27
N GLU A 211 -15.01 -1.03 5.26
CA GLU A 211 -14.30 -1.69 4.14
C GLU A 211 -15.12 -1.52 2.86
N MET A 212 -14.48 -1.05 1.79
CA MET A 212 -15.08 -1.02 0.45
C MET A 212 -14.74 -2.34 -0.24
N GLY A 213 -15.75 -2.99 -0.83
CA GLY A 213 -15.56 -4.21 -1.59
C GLY A 213 -14.61 -4.02 -2.78
N ALA A 214 -13.93 -5.10 -3.18
CA ALA A 214 -12.82 -5.17 -4.13
C ALA A 214 -13.12 -4.73 -5.59
N MET A 215 -14.32 -4.22 -5.89
CA MET A 215 -14.69 -3.88 -7.27
C MET A 215 -14.37 -2.42 -7.56
N GLN A 216 -13.11 -2.14 -7.91
CA GLN A 216 -12.76 -0.86 -8.53
C GLN A 216 -13.06 -0.93 -10.03
N PRO A 217 -13.86 -0.02 -10.59
CA PRO A 217 -14.04 0.05 -12.04
C PRO A 217 -12.72 0.39 -12.73
N ASP A 218 -12.53 -0.20 -13.91
CA ASP A 218 -11.34 0.03 -14.74
C ASP A 218 -11.12 1.53 -14.99
N ALA A 219 -9.86 1.94 -14.98
CA ALA A 219 -9.51 3.32 -15.30
C ALA A 219 -9.74 3.58 -16.80
N HIS A 220 -10.40 4.69 -17.13
CA HIS A 220 -10.40 5.21 -18.49
C HIS A 220 -9.06 5.87 -18.77
N LEU A 221 -8.24 5.25 -19.61
CA LEU A 221 -6.90 5.74 -19.96
C LEU A 221 -6.92 6.57 -21.25
N GLY A 222 -6.03 7.56 -21.32
CA GLY A 222 -5.81 8.36 -22.52
C GLY A 222 -4.40 8.92 -22.55
N ARG A 223 -3.90 9.21 -23.76
CA ARG A 223 -2.57 9.81 -23.93
C ARG A 223 -2.48 10.80 -25.08
N THR A 224 -1.55 11.74 -24.93
CA THR A 224 -1.03 12.59 -26.00
C THR A 224 0.50 12.46 -26.02
N LYS A 225 1.18 13.20 -26.90
CA LYS A 225 2.66 13.15 -27.03
C LYS A 225 3.42 13.38 -25.71
N ARG A 226 2.86 14.12 -24.74
CA ARG A 226 3.54 14.46 -23.48
C ARG A 226 2.68 14.25 -22.25
N GLU A 227 1.48 13.72 -22.41
CA GLU A 227 0.48 13.73 -21.36
C GLU A 227 -0.21 12.38 -21.25
N PHE A 228 -0.21 11.83 -20.04
CA PHE A 228 -1.00 10.68 -19.64
C PHE A 228 -2.24 11.15 -18.88
N ARG A 229 -3.38 10.53 -19.14
CA ARG A 229 -4.65 10.80 -18.47
C ARG A 229 -5.27 9.50 -18.01
N ALA A 230 -5.84 9.54 -16.82
CA ALA A 230 -6.67 8.47 -16.31
C ALA A 230 -7.86 9.00 -15.53
N GLY A 231 -8.93 8.22 -15.48
CA GLY A 231 -10.05 8.49 -14.58
C GLY A 231 -10.72 7.21 -14.11
N LYS A 232 -11.06 7.15 -12.82
CA LYS A 232 -11.90 6.10 -12.23
C LYS A 232 -13.24 6.71 -11.83
N LEU A 233 -14.32 6.22 -12.42
CA LEU A 233 -15.69 6.63 -12.05
C LEU A 233 -16.03 6.00 -10.71
N PHE A 234 -16.58 6.79 -9.76
CA PHE A 234 -16.91 6.35 -8.39
C PHE A 234 -15.67 6.01 -7.54
N PHE A 235 -15.43 6.81 -6.50
CA PHE A 235 -14.30 6.63 -5.61
C PHE A 235 -14.66 7.14 -4.22
N ASP A 236 -14.98 6.23 -3.30
CA ASP A 236 -15.50 6.54 -1.97
C ASP A 236 -14.47 6.21 -0.86
N HIS A 237 -13.18 6.53 -1.06
CA HIS A 237 -12.14 6.36 -0.02
C HIS A 237 -11.73 7.69 0.63
N THR A 238 -10.92 7.63 1.70
CA THR A 238 -10.35 8.82 2.34
C THR A 238 -9.38 9.55 1.40
N TYR A 239 -9.77 10.75 0.96
CA TYR A 239 -9.10 11.46 -0.12
C TYR A 239 -7.62 11.80 0.13
N ALA A 240 -7.28 12.29 1.33
CA ALA A 240 -5.90 12.70 1.63
C ALA A 240 -4.93 11.50 1.65
N PRO A 241 -5.17 10.43 2.43
CA PRO A 241 -4.35 9.21 2.39
C PRO A 241 -4.17 8.61 0.99
N THR A 242 -5.26 8.46 0.25
CA THR A 242 -5.25 7.92 -1.11
C THR A 242 -4.35 8.74 -2.04
N ARG A 243 -4.47 10.06 -1.97
CA ARG A 243 -3.68 10.99 -2.77
C ARG A 243 -2.21 10.92 -2.41
N ASP A 244 -1.90 10.83 -1.13
CA ASP A 244 -0.53 10.83 -0.63
C ASP A 244 0.26 9.62 -1.15
N VAL A 245 -0.36 8.43 -1.20
CA VAL A 245 0.24 7.25 -1.86
C VAL A 245 0.47 7.49 -3.35
N LEU A 246 -0.53 8.03 -4.07
CA LEU A 246 -0.38 8.33 -5.50
C LEU A 246 0.79 9.27 -5.77
N VAL A 247 0.94 10.29 -4.92
CA VAL A 247 2.03 11.25 -4.97
C VAL A 247 3.39 10.58 -4.72
N ASN A 248 3.47 9.62 -3.80
CA ASN A 248 4.71 8.86 -3.53
C ASN A 248 5.12 8.03 -4.75
N LEU A 249 4.17 7.31 -5.35
CA LEU A 249 4.41 6.52 -6.57
C LEU A 249 4.88 7.42 -7.73
N LEU A 250 4.22 8.57 -7.94
CA LEU A 250 4.62 9.54 -8.97
C LEU A 250 5.99 10.17 -8.70
N SER A 251 6.35 10.36 -7.43
CA SER A 251 7.68 10.85 -7.03
C SER A 251 8.78 9.86 -7.39
N ARG A 252 8.55 8.56 -7.19
CA ARG A 252 9.47 7.54 -7.67
C ARG A 252 9.57 7.56 -9.20
N PHE A 253 8.42 7.57 -9.90
CA PHE A 253 8.41 7.63 -11.37
C PHE A 253 9.19 8.84 -11.90
N HIS A 254 9.02 10.03 -11.30
CA HIS A 254 9.74 11.24 -11.66
C HIS A 254 11.26 11.08 -11.56
N ARG A 255 11.73 10.37 -10.54
CA ARG A 255 13.15 10.24 -10.19
C ARG A 255 13.85 9.09 -10.91
N VAL A 256 13.13 8.01 -11.20
CA VAL A 256 13.69 6.77 -11.72
C VAL A 256 13.43 6.60 -13.22
N GLU A 257 12.29 7.08 -13.72
CA GLU A 257 11.82 6.78 -15.08
C GLU A 257 11.83 8.01 -15.98
N ALA A 258 11.03 9.02 -15.66
CA ALA A 258 10.92 10.21 -16.51
C ALA A 258 10.55 11.48 -15.73
N PRO A 259 11.23 12.62 -15.97
CA PRO A 259 10.89 13.87 -15.32
C PRO A 259 9.46 14.33 -15.65
N ILE A 260 8.67 14.46 -14.60
CA ILE A 260 7.34 15.06 -14.61
C ILE A 260 7.46 16.59 -14.61
N GLU A 261 6.76 17.25 -15.53
CA GLU A 261 6.61 18.72 -15.57
C GLU A 261 5.48 19.19 -14.64
N GLN A 262 4.35 18.48 -14.63
CA GLN A 262 3.16 18.86 -13.87
C GLN A 262 2.24 17.67 -13.65
N VAL A 263 1.58 17.62 -12.49
CA VAL A 263 0.50 16.68 -12.19
C VAL A 263 -0.76 17.45 -11.83
N GLU A 264 -1.91 16.96 -12.29
CA GLU A 264 -3.22 17.37 -11.82
C GLU A 264 -3.98 16.15 -11.29
N ILE A 265 -4.46 16.25 -10.05
CA ILE A 265 -5.25 15.21 -9.38
C ILE A 265 -6.63 15.79 -9.09
N GLY A 266 -7.65 15.21 -9.70
CA GLY A 266 -9.04 15.50 -9.41
C GLY A 266 -9.63 14.51 -8.44
N MET A 267 -10.05 14.97 -7.26
CA MET A 267 -10.77 14.19 -6.25
C MET A 267 -11.86 15.08 -5.64
N SER A 268 -12.96 14.47 -5.19
CA SER A 268 -14.08 15.17 -4.52
C SER A 268 -13.80 15.50 -3.07
#